data_AF-A0A1G0GBN2-F1
#
_entry.id   AF-A0A1G0GBN2-F1
#
_cell.length_a   1.000
_cell.length_b   1.000
_cell.length_c   1.000
_cell.angle_alpha   90.00
_cell.angle_beta   90.00
_cell.angle_gamma   90.00
#
_symmetry.space_group_name_H-M   'P 1'
#
loop_
_entity.id
_entity.type
_entity.pdbx_description
1 polymer ?
#
loop_
_entity_poly.entity_id
_entity_poly.type
_entity_poly.pdbx_seq_one_letter_code
_entity_poly.pdbx_strand_id
1 'polypeptide(L)'
;MNIRTAKDISTHLRKTPDIIQVANNVAAMLSKQSNSFTPNELLEIGLSRVEAGKDYKKNDFFDQALRIAATSQIIAECYFGIAVTARELKELNKASTYFNLALDECEKFKLEDEEEYLRIKSNVLKNRGIYYLVQRDNQQAAEDFNQSIFVAQQSPSKLRGFIPSATAYYALALCKTGRYSEGFWQFEIADQLYCEYPKAERLVSMDYASFFVLKGRVYLELNWLEKAIKVLEKGYQLRFDNLQTEKNAYKIIGDDYVPSRMGAVKGLLEEARKKLVEKTTKPLSRKATQALFRPSPKLDILSDLPSNIIYHVGC
;
A
#
# COMPACT_ATOMS: atom_id res chain seq x y z
N MET A 1 -16.31 20.72 19.66
CA MET A 1 -15.68 20.42 18.36
C MET A 1 -16.71 20.75 17.29
N ASN A 2 -16.44 21.69 16.37
CA ASN A 2 -17.38 22.06 15.29
C ASN A 2 -17.01 21.26 14.03
N ILE A 3 -17.52 20.02 13.92
CA ILE A 3 -17.47 19.25 12.68
C ILE A 3 -18.71 19.66 11.87
N ARG A 4 -18.52 20.36 10.75
CA ARG A 4 -19.63 20.94 9.98
C ARG A 4 -19.71 20.44 8.55
N THR A 5 -18.67 19.79 8.03
CA THR A 5 -18.59 19.32 6.64
C THR A 5 -17.91 17.96 6.48
N ALA A 6 -18.18 17.24 5.38
CA ALA A 6 -17.46 16.04 4.93
C ALA A 6 -15.94 16.20 4.90
N LYS A 7 -15.47 17.37 4.46
CA LYS A 7 -14.04 17.71 4.40
C LYS A 7 -13.40 17.82 5.79
N ASP A 8 -14.14 18.35 6.77
CA ASP A 8 -13.71 18.37 8.18
C ASP A 8 -13.65 16.95 8.74
N ILE A 9 -14.60 16.09 8.32
CA ILE A 9 -14.68 14.67 8.65
C ILE A 9 -13.49 13.90 8.08
N SER A 10 -13.20 13.99 6.78
CA SER A 10 -12.04 13.36 6.11
C SER A 10 -10.70 13.77 6.74
N THR A 11 -10.56 15.06 7.04
CA THR A 11 -9.35 15.60 7.70
C THR A 11 -9.22 15.14 9.16
N HIS A 12 -10.33 14.93 9.86
CA HIS A 12 -10.33 14.39 11.23
C HIS A 12 -10.23 12.86 11.26
N LEU A 13 -10.87 12.13 10.35
CA LEU A 13 -10.83 10.67 10.22
C LEU A 13 -9.42 10.18 9.88
N ARG A 14 -8.69 10.86 8.98
CA ARG A 14 -7.27 10.56 8.72
C ARG A 14 -6.36 10.81 9.92
N LYS A 15 -6.84 11.60 10.90
CA LYS A 15 -6.09 11.99 12.09
C LYS A 15 -6.55 11.25 13.35
N THR A 16 -7.73 10.63 13.42
CA THR A 16 -8.20 10.02 14.68
C THR A 16 -8.05 8.50 14.68
N PRO A 17 -7.39 7.91 15.69
CA PRO A 17 -7.07 6.48 15.73
C PRO A 17 -8.26 5.56 16.02
N ASP A 18 -9.41 6.10 16.42
CA ASP A 18 -10.67 5.37 16.37
C ASP A 18 -11.54 5.88 15.22
N ILE A 19 -11.01 5.75 14.00
CA ILE A 19 -11.69 6.08 12.74
C ILE A 19 -13.10 5.49 12.71
N ILE A 20 -13.30 4.33 13.35
CA ILE A 20 -14.59 3.63 13.40
C ILE A 20 -15.53 4.29 14.38
N GLN A 21 -15.11 4.60 15.61
CA GLN A 21 -15.96 5.34 16.55
C GLN A 21 -16.25 6.75 16.03
N VAL A 22 -15.29 7.42 15.38
CA VAL A 22 -15.51 8.73 14.75
C VAL A 22 -16.43 8.61 13.55
N ALA A 23 -16.24 7.63 12.66
CA ALA A 23 -17.15 7.35 11.55
C ALA A 23 -18.57 6.99 12.06
N ASN A 24 -18.67 6.23 13.15
CA ASN A 24 -19.94 5.88 13.79
C ASN A 24 -20.60 7.10 14.44
N ASN A 25 -19.83 7.93 15.14
CA ASN A 25 -20.31 9.16 15.77
C ASN A 25 -20.73 10.18 14.71
N VAL A 26 -19.97 10.29 13.62
CA VAL A 26 -20.29 11.14 12.46
C VAL A 26 -21.54 10.64 11.77
N ALA A 27 -21.65 9.34 11.50
CA ALA A 27 -22.86 8.74 10.94
C ALA A 27 -24.08 8.92 11.87
N ALA A 28 -23.90 8.79 13.18
CA ALA A 28 -24.93 9.01 14.19
C ALA A 28 -25.30 10.50 14.36
N MET A 29 -24.36 11.42 14.20
CA MET A 29 -24.62 12.87 14.23
C MET A 29 -25.35 13.32 12.96
N LEU A 30 -24.93 12.84 11.79
CA LEU A 30 -25.53 13.18 10.50
C LEU A 30 -26.94 12.57 10.34
N SER A 31 -27.15 11.33 10.83
CA SER A 31 -28.50 10.74 10.88
C SER A 31 -29.45 11.45 11.85
N LYS A 32 -28.94 12.04 12.94
CA LYS A 32 -29.74 12.88 13.87
C LYS A 32 -30.08 14.27 13.31
N GLN A 33 -29.36 14.74 12.27
CA GLN A 33 -29.58 16.05 11.65
C GLN A 33 -30.55 16.04 10.47
N SER A 34 -31.25 14.93 10.19
CA SER A 34 -32.28 14.84 9.13
C SER A 34 -31.76 15.06 7.69
N ASN A 35 -30.45 15.06 7.45
CA ASN A 35 -29.88 15.24 6.11
C ASN A 35 -29.45 13.89 5.53
N SER A 36 -29.87 13.63 4.28
CA SER A 36 -29.34 12.52 3.48
C SER A 36 -27.85 12.74 3.19
N PHE A 37 -27.02 11.72 3.38
CA PHE A 37 -25.60 11.80 3.01
C PHE A 37 -25.43 11.96 1.50
N THR A 38 -24.43 12.75 1.10
CA THR A 38 -23.96 12.81 -0.28
C THR A 38 -23.18 11.54 -0.64
N PRO A 39 -23.04 11.20 -1.94
CA PRO A 39 -22.26 10.04 -2.37
C PRO A 39 -20.79 10.13 -1.92
N ASN A 40 -20.21 11.33 -1.95
CA ASN A 40 -18.83 11.59 -1.49
C ASN A 40 -18.67 11.34 0.01
N GLU A 41 -19.63 11.77 0.84
CA GLU A 41 -19.58 11.51 2.28
C GLU A 41 -19.62 10.02 2.58
N LEU A 42 -20.49 9.27 1.90
CA LEU A 42 -20.58 7.82 2.05
C LEU A 42 -19.27 7.14 1.61
N LEU A 43 -18.71 7.57 0.47
CA LEU A 43 -17.43 7.08 -0.03
C LEU A 43 -16.29 7.33 0.96
N GLU A 44 -16.16 8.55 1.48
CA GLU A 44 -15.11 8.90 2.44
C GLU A 44 -15.23 8.10 3.74
N ILE A 45 -16.46 7.88 4.23
CA ILE A 45 -16.70 7.04 5.40
C ILE A 45 -16.29 5.58 5.11
N GLY A 46 -16.66 5.07 3.94
CA GLY A 46 -16.29 3.72 3.48
C GLY A 46 -14.77 3.52 3.42
N LEU A 47 -14.07 4.41 2.72
CA LEU A 47 -12.60 4.36 2.58
C LEU A 47 -11.90 4.43 3.94
N SER A 48 -12.36 5.33 4.81
CA SER A 48 -11.79 5.49 6.16
C SER A 48 -11.91 4.20 6.98
N ARG A 49 -13.05 3.50 6.89
CA ARG A 49 -13.23 2.21 7.57
C ARG A 49 -12.31 1.12 7.01
N VAL A 50 -12.10 1.07 5.70
CA VAL A 50 -11.14 0.15 5.07
C VAL A 50 -9.73 0.41 5.60
N GLU A 51 -9.30 1.67 5.66
CA GLU A 51 -7.99 2.06 6.22
C GLU A 51 -7.83 1.74 7.71
N ALA A 52 -8.94 1.76 8.46
CA ALA A 52 -8.96 1.41 9.88
C ALA A 52 -8.79 -0.10 10.14
N GLY A 53 -8.99 -0.94 9.13
CA GLY A 53 -8.81 -2.38 9.21
C GLY A 53 -9.77 -3.10 10.16
N LYS A 54 -10.90 -2.49 10.55
CA LYS A 54 -11.94 -3.18 11.33
C LYS A 54 -13.34 -3.03 10.72
N ASP A 55 -14.07 -4.14 10.80
CA ASP A 55 -15.49 -4.33 10.46
C ASP A 55 -15.92 -4.07 9.01
N TYR A 56 -15.33 -4.86 8.10
CA TYR A 56 -15.73 -4.98 6.69
C TYR A 56 -17.17 -5.52 6.47
N LYS A 57 -17.90 -5.91 7.52
CA LYS A 57 -19.08 -6.78 7.41
C LYS A 57 -20.45 -6.11 7.59
N LYS A 58 -20.54 -4.86 8.09
CA LYS A 58 -21.82 -4.40 8.67
C LYS A 58 -22.48 -3.13 8.15
N ASN A 59 -21.86 -2.27 7.35
CA ASN A 59 -22.57 -1.17 6.70
C ASN A 59 -21.83 -0.79 5.41
N ASP A 60 -22.30 -1.29 4.26
CA ASP A 60 -21.62 -1.04 2.99
C ASP A 60 -21.99 0.37 2.49
N PHE A 61 -21.21 1.35 2.94
CA PHE A 61 -21.32 2.73 2.49
C PHE A 61 -20.99 2.87 1.01
N PHE A 62 -20.22 1.96 0.42
CA PHE A 62 -19.97 1.98 -1.02
C PHE A 62 -21.23 1.57 -1.79
N ASP A 63 -21.97 0.56 -1.34
CA ASP A 63 -23.27 0.21 -1.95
C ASP A 63 -24.28 1.37 -1.86
N GLN A 64 -24.32 2.07 -0.72
CA GLN A 64 -25.17 3.24 -0.57
C GLN A 64 -24.71 4.38 -1.48
N ALA A 65 -23.40 4.65 -1.54
CA ALA A 65 -22.82 5.66 -2.42
C ALA A 65 -23.13 5.35 -3.88
N LEU A 66 -22.96 4.10 -4.33
CA LEU A 66 -23.24 3.64 -5.70
C LEU A 66 -24.69 3.90 -6.12
N ARG A 67 -25.66 3.71 -5.22
CA ARG A 67 -27.09 3.92 -5.53
C ARG A 67 -27.43 5.38 -5.83
N ILE A 68 -26.68 6.31 -5.25
CA ILE A 68 -26.89 7.76 -5.41
C ILE A 68 -25.75 8.45 -6.14
N ALA A 69 -24.78 7.70 -6.65
CA ALA A 69 -23.59 8.24 -7.31
C ALA A 69 -23.98 9.00 -8.58
N ALA A 70 -23.40 10.19 -8.73
CA ALA A 70 -23.72 11.09 -9.83
C ALA A 70 -22.65 11.12 -10.94
N THR A 71 -21.45 10.59 -10.69
CA THR A 71 -20.31 10.67 -11.60
C THR A 71 -19.54 9.35 -11.67
N SER A 72 -18.94 9.09 -12.83
CA SER A 72 -18.07 7.92 -13.06
C SER A 72 -16.88 7.89 -12.08
N GLN A 73 -16.36 9.05 -11.68
CA GLN A 73 -15.32 9.16 -10.65
C GLN A 73 -15.74 8.51 -9.33
N ILE A 74 -16.92 8.88 -8.81
CA ILE A 74 -17.43 8.35 -7.54
C ILE A 74 -17.71 6.85 -7.67
N ILE A 75 -18.26 6.42 -8.81
CA ILE A 75 -18.53 4.99 -9.08
C ILE A 75 -17.21 4.20 -9.08
N ALA A 76 -16.16 4.69 -9.74
CA ALA A 76 -14.85 4.06 -9.79
C ALA A 76 -14.23 3.89 -8.40
N GLU A 77 -14.31 4.94 -7.56
CA GLU A 77 -13.80 4.86 -6.18
C GLU A 77 -14.63 3.94 -5.28
N CYS A 78 -15.94 3.85 -5.50
CA CYS A 78 -16.78 2.88 -4.80
C CYS A 78 -16.42 1.44 -5.18
N TYR A 79 -16.28 1.15 -6.48
CA TYR A 79 -15.83 -0.17 -6.94
C TYR A 79 -14.44 -0.50 -6.40
N PHE A 80 -13.52 0.46 -6.39
CA PHE A 80 -12.21 0.30 -5.77
C PHE A 80 -12.32 -0.05 -4.28
N GLY A 81 -13.13 0.69 -3.51
CA GLY A 81 -13.36 0.43 -2.09
C GLY A 81 -13.95 -0.96 -1.81
N ILE A 82 -14.92 -1.39 -2.61
CA ILE A 82 -15.51 -2.73 -2.55
C ILE A 82 -14.46 -3.79 -2.89
N ALA A 83 -13.64 -3.58 -3.91
CA ALA A 83 -12.60 -4.52 -4.33
C ALA A 83 -11.56 -4.76 -3.22
N VAL A 84 -11.09 -3.68 -2.59
CA VAL A 84 -10.16 -3.76 -1.45
C VAL A 84 -10.81 -4.49 -0.28
N THR A 85 -12.06 -4.13 0.06
CA THR A 85 -12.82 -4.80 1.14
C THR A 85 -12.97 -6.30 0.88
N ALA A 86 -13.35 -6.68 -0.33
CA ALA A 86 -13.49 -8.08 -0.74
C ALA A 86 -12.15 -8.83 -0.67
N ARG A 87 -11.02 -8.19 -1.06
CA ARG A 87 -9.68 -8.78 -0.93
C ARG A 87 -9.35 -9.09 0.53
N GLU A 88 -9.57 -8.15 1.44
CA GLU A 88 -9.30 -8.33 2.87
C GLU A 88 -10.21 -9.39 3.51
N LEU A 89 -11.45 -9.51 3.03
CA LEU A 89 -12.39 -10.57 3.40
C LEU A 89 -12.11 -11.93 2.74
N LYS A 90 -11.10 -12.00 1.85
CA LYS A 90 -10.77 -13.19 1.03
C LYS A 90 -11.89 -13.63 0.09
N GLU A 91 -12.76 -12.71 -0.31
CA GLU A 91 -13.77 -12.89 -1.35
C GLU A 91 -13.13 -12.62 -2.73
N LEU A 92 -12.20 -13.51 -3.12
CA LEU A 92 -11.25 -13.25 -4.21
C LEU A 92 -11.91 -13.01 -5.58
N ASN A 93 -12.95 -13.77 -5.92
CA ASN A 93 -13.70 -13.58 -7.16
C ASN A 93 -14.36 -12.19 -7.19
N LYS A 94 -14.98 -11.79 -6.07
CA LYS A 94 -15.60 -10.47 -5.94
C LYS A 94 -14.56 -9.37 -6.07
N ALA A 95 -13.42 -9.51 -5.38
CA ALA A 95 -12.32 -8.54 -5.46
C ALA A 95 -11.85 -8.33 -6.91
N SER A 96 -11.62 -9.43 -7.65
CA SER A 96 -11.21 -9.36 -9.06
C SER A 96 -12.23 -8.64 -9.93
N THR A 97 -13.53 -8.98 -9.81
CA THR A 97 -14.61 -8.32 -10.55
C THR A 97 -14.61 -6.81 -10.30
N TYR A 98 -14.58 -6.38 -9.04
CA TYR A 98 -14.68 -4.97 -8.72
C TYR A 98 -13.40 -4.17 -9.05
N PHE A 99 -12.22 -4.78 -9.02
CA PHE A 99 -11.01 -4.12 -9.53
C PHE A 99 -11.12 -3.82 -11.03
N ASN A 100 -11.65 -4.76 -11.82
CA ASN A 100 -11.85 -4.54 -13.26
C ASN A 100 -12.93 -3.50 -13.53
N LEU A 101 -14.07 -3.58 -12.83
CA LEU A 101 -15.12 -2.56 -12.93
C LEU A 101 -14.60 -1.16 -12.58
N ALA A 102 -13.76 -1.02 -11.56
CA ALA A 102 -13.15 0.26 -11.21
C ALA A 102 -12.26 0.81 -12.33
N LEU A 103 -11.47 -0.04 -13.00
CA LEU A 103 -10.62 0.39 -14.12
C LEU A 103 -11.43 0.77 -15.36
N ASP A 104 -12.47 0.00 -15.68
CA ASP A 104 -13.36 0.30 -16.80
C ASP A 104 -14.08 1.63 -16.57
N GLU A 105 -14.48 1.90 -15.33
CA GLU A 105 -15.12 3.16 -14.94
C GLU A 105 -14.14 4.34 -14.99
N CYS A 106 -12.87 4.14 -14.62
CA CYS A 106 -11.81 5.16 -14.75
C CYS A 106 -11.70 5.71 -16.17
N GLU A 107 -11.80 4.87 -17.19
CA GLU A 107 -11.67 5.32 -18.58
C GLU A 107 -12.77 6.31 -18.99
N LYS A 108 -13.93 6.26 -18.34
CA LYS A 108 -15.09 7.10 -18.72
C LYS A 108 -14.92 8.57 -18.36
N PHE A 109 -14.12 8.90 -17.35
CA PHE A 109 -13.91 10.29 -16.91
C PHE A 109 -12.49 10.81 -17.17
N LYS A 110 -11.67 10.06 -17.93
CA LYS A 110 -10.27 10.40 -18.22
C LYS A 110 -10.06 11.83 -18.74
N LEU A 111 -10.98 12.33 -19.56
CA LEU A 111 -10.91 13.67 -20.15
C LEU A 111 -11.59 14.75 -19.29
N GLU A 112 -12.39 14.37 -18.32
CA GLU A 112 -13.14 15.28 -17.45
C GLU A 112 -12.26 15.78 -16.30
N ASP A 113 -11.48 14.87 -15.71
CA ASP A 113 -10.52 15.17 -14.65
C ASP A 113 -9.30 14.24 -14.77
N GLU A 114 -8.28 14.72 -15.49
CA GLU A 114 -7.07 13.93 -15.75
C GLU A 114 -6.30 13.62 -14.46
N GLU A 115 -6.22 14.57 -13.52
CA GLU A 115 -5.45 14.35 -12.29
C GLU A 115 -6.11 13.30 -11.40
N GLU A 116 -7.43 13.36 -11.24
CA GLU A 116 -8.18 12.35 -10.50
C GLU A 116 -8.17 10.99 -11.21
N TYR A 117 -8.26 10.97 -12.55
CA TYR A 117 -8.11 9.74 -13.34
C TYR A 117 -6.75 9.08 -13.06
N LEU A 118 -5.64 9.83 -13.13
CA LEU A 118 -4.30 9.30 -12.88
C LEU A 118 -4.16 8.81 -11.43
N ARG A 119 -4.70 9.57 -10.46
CA ARG A 119 -4.69 9.21 -9.03
C ARG A 119 -5.45 7.92 -8.77
N ILE A 120 -6.70 7.82 -9.23
CA ILE A 120 -7.57 6.67 -8.96
C ILE A 120 -7.04 5.45 -9.72
N LYS A 121 -6.77 5.57 -11.02
CA LYS A 121 -6.30 4.44 -11.85
C LYS A 121 -4.99 3.85 -11.34
N SER A 122 -4.01 4.69 -11.00
CA SER A 122 -2.74 4.19 -10.45
C SER A 122 -2.98 3.43 -9.13
N ASN A 123 -3.85 3.93 -8.26
CA ASN A 123 -4.15 3.29 -6.97
C ASN A 123 -4.90 1.95 -7.11
N VAL A 124 -5.85 1.88 -8.05
CA VAL A 124 -6.57 0.65 -8.41
C VAL A 124 -5.58 -0.40 -8.92
N LEU A 125 -4.70 -0.05 -9.88
CA LEU A 125 -3.67 -0.94 -10.42
C LEU A 125 -2.74 -1.46 -9.33
N LYS A 126 -2.24 -0.59 -8.44
CA LYS A 126 -1.38 -1.03 -7.33
C LYS A 126 -2.09 -2.06 -6.44
N ASN A 127 -3.34 -1.80 -6.08
CA ASN A 127 -4.08 -2.69 -5.19
C ASN A 127 -4.53 -4.00 -5.85
N ARG A 128 -4.79 -3.98 -7.16
CA ARG A 128 -5.01 -5.18 -7.96
C ARG A 128 -3.72 -6.01 -8.07
N GLY A 129 -2.56 -5.36 -8.21
CA GLY A 129 -1.25 -6.00 -8.09
C GLY A 129 -1.04 -6.70 -6.73
N ILE A 130 -1.45 -6.07 -5.62
CA ILE A 130 -1.42 -6.70 -4.29
C ILE A 130 -2.37 -7.91 -4.24
N TYR A 131 -3.55 -7.82 -4.84
CA TYR A 131 -4.46 -8.95 -4.98
C TYR A 131 -3.80 -10.12 -5.71
N TYR A 132 -3.11 -9.87 -6.82
CA TYR A 132 -2.39 -10.93 -7.55
C TYR A 132 -1.21 -11.52 -6.76
N LEU A 133 -0.50 -10.72 -5.95
CA LEU A 133 0.49 -11.25 -4.99
C LEU A 133 -0.14 -12.23 -3.99
N VAL A 134 -1.36 -11.94 -3.51
CA VAL A 134 -2.10 -12.86 -2.61
C VAL A 134 -2.47 -14.15 -3.34
N GLN A 135 -2.84 -14.07 -4.62
CA GLN A 135 -3.08 -15.25 -5.47
C GLN A 135 -1.81 -15.99 -5.87
N ARG A 136 -0.63 -15.44 -5.57
CA ARG A 136 0.68 -15.89 -6.06
C ARG A 136 0.85 -15.80 -7.57
N ASP A 137 0.00 -15.01 -8.23
CA ASP A 137 0.20 -14.62 -9.63
C ASP A 137 1.18 -13.44 -9.68
N ASN A 138 2.46 -13.76 -9.47
CA ASN A 138 3.50 -12.74 -9.33
C ASN A 138 3.82 -12.04 -10.65
N GLN A 139 3.50 -12.67 -11.78
CA GLN A 139 3.70 -12.08 -13.10
C GLN A 139 2.65 -10.99 -13.35
N GLN A 140 1.37 -11.30 -13.15
CA GLN A 140 0.31 -10.31 -13.29
C GLN A 140 0.44 -9.17 -12.26
N ALA A 141 0.89 -9.50 -11.05
CA ALA A 141 1.21 -8.48 -10.04
C ALA A 141 2.30 -7.51 -10.53
N ALA A 142 3.38 -8.03 -11.12
CA ALA A 142 4.48 -7.21 -11.61
C ALA A 142 4.03 -6.27 -12.75
N GLU A 143 3.17 -6.75 -13.65
CA GLU A 143 2.57 -5.95 -14.73
C GLU A 143 1.72 -4.81 -14.17
N ASP A 144 0.83 -5.11 -13.22
CA ASP A 144 -0.03 -4.12 -12.58
C ASP A 144 0.76 -3.05 -11.83
N PHE A 145 1.82 -3.42 -11.11
CA PHE A 145 2.67 -2.44 -10.43
C PHE A 145 3.44 -1.58 -11.42
N ASN A 146 3.97 -2.16 -12.49
CA ASN A 146 4.67 -1.40 -13.52
C ASN A 146 3.73 -0.39 -14.20
N GLN A 147 2.51 -0.82 -14.55
CA GLN A 147 1.51 0.07 -15.13
C GLN A 147 1.06 1.15 -14.14
N SER A 148 0.90 0.80 -12.86
CA SER A 148 0.58 1.75 -11.79
C SER A 148 1.62 2.86 -11.67
N ILE A 149 2.91 2.50 -11.68
CA ILE A 149 4.03 3.45 -11.62
C ILE A 149 4.02 4.34 -12.87
N PHE A 150 3.85 3.75 -14.05
CA PHE A 150 3.79 4.49 -15.32
C PHE A 150 2.66 5.54 -15.29
N VAL A 151 1.44 5.15 -14.90
CA VAL A 151 0.30 6.07 -14.79
C VAL A 151 0.58 7.17 -13.76
N ALA A 152 1.09 6.82 -12.58
CA ALA A 152 1.38 7.79 -11.52
C ALA A 152 2.44 8.83 -11.94
N GLN A 153 3.41 8.45 -12.77
CA GLN A 153 4.46 9.36 -13.27
C GLN A 153 3.93 10.43 -14.24
N GLN A 154 2.78 10.20 -14.88
CA GLN A 154 2.15 11.19 -15.75
C GLN A 154 1.47 12.32 -14.95
N SER A 155 1.24 12.13 -13.64
CA SER A 155 0.59 13.14 -12.81
C SER A 155 1.51 14.35 -12.58
N PRO A 156 1.03 15.60 -12.72
CA PRO A 156 1.82 16.80 -12.43
C PRO A 156 2.37 16.84 -11.00
N SER A 157 1.59 16.34 -10.04
CA SER A 157 1.99 16.24 -8.63
C SER A 157 2.93 15.05 -8.36
N LYS A 158 3.20 14.21 -9.37
CA LYS A 158 3.98 12.97 -9.33
C LYS A 158 3.56 12.02 -8.20
N LEU A 159 2.31 12.16 -7.71
CA LEU A 159 1.74 11.40 -6.59
C LEU A 159 2.79 11.06 -5.51
N ARG A 160 3.40 12.11 -4.94
CA ARG A 160 4.49 11.96 -3.97
C ARG A 160 4.08 11.02 -2.81
N GLY A 161 4.96 10.07 -2.47
CA GLY A 161 4.77 8.99 -1.50
C GLY A 161 4.21 7.72 -2.12
N PHE A 162 3.33 7.85 -3.12
CA PHE A 162 2.73 6.72 -3.82
C PHE A 162 3.74 5.97 -4.68
N ILE A 163 4.50 6.68 -5.52
CA ILE A 163 5.45 6.08 -6.46
C ILE A 163 6.47 5.17 -5.74
N PRO A 164 7.23 5.63 -4.74
CA PRO A 164 8.16 4.75 -4.02
C PRO A 164 7.49 3.51 -3.38
N SER A 165 6.25 3.64 -2.89
CA SER A 165 5.47 2.51 -2.37
C SER A 165 5.15 1.49 -3.48
N ALA A 166 4.65 1.96 -4.63
CA ALA A 166 4.36 1.11 -5.79
C ALA A 166 5.64 0.43 -6.32
N THR A 167 6.76 1.14 -6.39
CA THR A 167 8.08 0.60 -6.78
C THR A 167 8.56 -0.50 -5.83
N ALA A 168 8.35 -0.36 -4.52
CA ALA A 168 8.71 -1.38 -3.55
C ALA A 168 7.87 -2.67 -3.71
N TYR A 169 6.59 -2.56 -4.07
CA TYR A 169 5.76 -3.71 -4.38
C TYR A 169 6.12 -4.35 -5.73
N TYR A 170 6.47 -3.55 -6.74
CA TYR A 170 7.01 -4.04 -8.00
C TYR A 170 8.30 -4.85 -7.78
N ALA A 171 9.22 -4.32 -6.97
CA ALA A 171 10.45 -4.99 -6.57
C ALA A 171 10.20 -6.36 -5.92
N LEU A 172 9.20 -6.44 -5.02
CA LEU A 172 8.77 -7.70 -4.42
C LEU A 172 8.24 -8.67 -5.48
N ALA A 173 7.34 -8.23 -6.37
CA ALA A 173 6.77 -9.07 -7.41
C ALA A 173 7.84 -9.64 -8.35
N LEU A 174 8.82 -8.83 -8.76
CA LEU A 174 9.97 -9.26 -9.55
C LEU A 174 10.81 -10.32 -8.82
N CYS A 175 11.10 -10.12 -7.53
CA CYS A 175 11.80 -11.13 -6.74
C CYS A 175 11.01 -12.44 -6.66
N LYS A 176 9.68 -12.37 -6.58
CA LYS A 176 8.78 -13.53 -6.52
C LYS A 176 8.69 -14.31 -7.84
N THR A 177 8.99 -13.68 -8.97
CA THR A 177 9.15 -14.36 -10.27
C THR A 177 10.57 -14.89 -10.50
N GLY A 178 11.49 -14.71 -9.55
CA GLY A 178 12.89 -15.12 -9.67
C GLY A 178 13.81 -14.08 -10.33
N ARG A 179 13.27 -12.91 -10.75
CA ARG A 179 14.02 -11.80 -11.35
C ARG A 179 14.71 -10.96 -10.27
N TYR A 180 15.56 -11.58 -9.45
CA TYR A 180 16.14 -10.97 -8.26
C TYR A 180 17.02 -9.74 -8.54
N SER A 181 17.82 -9.75 -9.60
CA SER A 181 18.67 -8.60 -9.95
C SER A 181 17.83 -7.35 -10.21
N GLU A 182 16.75 -7.50 -10.98
CA GLU A 182 15.82 -6.42 -11.28
C GLU A 182 15.01 -6.02 -10.06
N GLY A 183 14.53 -6.99 -9.27
CA GLY A 183 13.80 -6.72 -8.04
C GLY A 183 14.65 -5.94 -7.02
N PHE A 184 15.91 -6.32 -6.81
CA PHE A 184 16.80 -5.56 -5.92
C PHE A 184 17.13 -4.18 -6.47
N TRP A 185 17.32 -4.04 -7.79
CA TRP A 185 17.47 -2.73 -8.42
C TRP A 185 16.28 -1.81 -8.13
N GLN A 186 15.04 -2.33 -8.26
CA GLN A 186 13.83 -1.57 -7.94
C GLN A 186 13.71 -1.22 -6.45
N PHE A 187 14.20 -2.07 -5.55
CA PHE A 187 14.29 -1.71 -4.12
C PHE A 187 15.25 -0.55 -3.86
N GLU A 188 16.36 -0.46 -4.61
CA GLU A 188 17.29 0.68 -4.48
C GLU A 188 16.66 1.96 -5.03
N ILE A 189 15.94 1.89 -6.17
CA ILE A 189 15.16 3.03 -6.69
C ILE A 189 14.14 3.50 -5.65
N ALA A 190 13.38 2.58 -5.05
CA ALA A 190 12.39 2.93 -4.03
C ALA A 190 13.03 3.64 -2.82
N ASP A 191 14.19 3.19 -2.34
CA ASP A 191 14.90 3.84 -1.22
C ASP A 191 15.40 5.24 -1.59
N GLN A 192 15.93 5.42 -2.81
CA GLN A 192 16.33 6.73 -3.33
C GLN A 192 15.15 7.69 -3.39
N LEU A 193 14.03 7.26 -3.96
CA LEU A 193 12.79 8.04 -4.01
C LEU A 193 12.33 8.42 -2.59
N TYR A 194 12.35 7.50 -1.62
CA TYR A 194 12.04 7.84 -0.22
C TYR A 194 13.05 8.81 0.42
N CYS A 195 14.31 8.81 -0.02
CA CYS A 195 15.33 9.71 0.48
C CYS A 195 15.19 11.15 -0.04
N GLU A 196 14.46 11.37 -1.14
CA GLU A 196 14.09 12.71 -1.63
C GLU A 196 13.11 13.43 -0.69
N TYR A 197 12.38 12.69 0.15
CA TYR A 197 11.47 13.28 1.14
C TYR A 197 12.23 13.84 2.34
N PRO A 198 11.75 14.94 2.93
CA PRO A 198 12.25 15.42 4.21
C PRO A 198 12.30 14.29 5.24
N LYS A 199 13.41 14.20 5.98
CA LYS A 199 13.63 13.12 6.95
C LYS A 199 12.48 12.99 7.95
N ALA A 200 11.88 14.10 8.38
CA ALA A 200 10.74 14.09 9.30
C ALA A 200 9.51 13.41 8.67
N GLU A 201 9.21 13.70 7.41
CA GLU A 201 8.04 13.15 6.69
C GLU A 201 8.20 11.66 6.41
N ARG A 202 9.37 11.22 5.93
CA ARG A 202 9.59 9.80 5.63
C ARG A 202 9.56 8.93 6.87
N LEU A 203 10.07 9.42 8.01
CA LEU A 203 10.14 8.64 9.24
C LEU A 203 8.75 8.35 9.80
N VAL A 204 7.78 9.25 9.58
CA VAL A 204 6.37 9.05 9.99
C VAL A 204 5.52 8.29 8.97
N SER A 205 6.11 7.85 7.84
CA SER A 205 5.37 7.17 6.77
C SER A 205 5.24 5.66 7.02
N MET A 206 4.00 5.17 7.07
CA MET A 206 3.72 3.72 7.10
C MET A 206 4.15 2.99 5.82
N ASP A 207 4.12 3.68 4.67
CA ASP A 207 4.63 3.13 3.41
C ASP A 207 6.15 2.94 3.47
N TYR A 208 6.89 3.91 4.02
CA TYR A 208 8.35 3.78 4.19
C TYR A 208 8.71 2.65 5.16
N ALA A 209 7.95 2.51 6.25
CA ALA A 209 8.13 1.38 7.17
C ALA A 209 7.83 0.05 6.47
N SER A 210 6.80 0.00 5.62
CA SER A 210 6.42 -1.19 4.84
C SER A 210 7.46 -1.58 3.80
N PHE A 211 8.15 -0.62 3.18
CA PHE A 211 9.26 -0.87 2.26
C PHE A 211 10.33 -1.80 2.89
N PHE A 212 10.73 -1.53 4.14
CA PHE A 212 11.67 -2.41 4.85
C PHE A 212 11.09 -3.80 5.11
N VAL A 213 9.80 -3.91 5.40
CA VAL A 213 9.14 -5.21 5.58
C VAL A 213 9.14 -6.02 4.28
N LEU A 214 8.85 -5.40 3.14
CA LEU A 214 8.86 -6.05 1.83
C LEU A 214 10.28 -6.53 1.46
N LYS A 215 11.29 -5.67 1.60
CA LYS A 215 12.70 -6.01 1.34
C LYS A 215 13.20 -7.12 2.28
N GLY A 216 12.84 -7.02 3.57
CA GLY A 216 13.18 -8.01 4.59
C GLY A 216 12.57 -9.39 4.33
N ARG A 217 11.32 -9.44 3.84
CA ARG A 217 10.66 -10.68 3.41
C ARG A 217 11.45 -11.39 2.30
N VAL A 218 11.91 -10.65 1.29
CA VAL A 218 12.73 -11.23 0.21
C VAL A 218 14.03 -11.81 0.76
N TYR A 219 14.73 -11.08 1.64
CA TYR A 219 15.95 -11.60 2.27
C TYR A 219 15.70 -12.85 3.12
N LEU A 220 14.58 -12.92 3.83
CA LEU A 220 14.19 -14.09 4.60
C LEU A 220 13.97 -15.32 3.69
N GLU A 221 13.29 -15.14 2.56
CA GLU A 221 13.02 -16.19 1.58
C GLU A 221 14.31 -16.70 0.91
N LEU A 222 15.27 -15.81 0.68
CA LEU A 222 16.62 -16.15 0.19
C LEU A 222 17.56 -16.71 1.27
N ASN A 223 17.07 -16.87 2.51
CA ASN A 223 17.84 -17.32 3.67
C ASN A 223 19.06 -16.43 4.00
N TRP A 224 18.98 -15.14 3.65
CA TRP A 224 19.95 -14.10 4.02
C TRP A 224 19.60 -13.51 5.39
N LEU A 225 19.63 -14.37 6.40
CA LEU A 225 18.98 -14.14 7.70
C LEU A 225 19.46 -12.88 8.43
N GLU A 226 20.76 -12.61 8.45
CA GLU A 226 21.31 -11.41 9.10
C GLU A 226 20.83 -10.12 8.43
N LYS A 227 20.79 -10.10 7.09
CA LYS A 227 20.24 -8.98 6.31
C LYS A 227 18.74 -8.84 6.55
N ALA A 228 18.02 -9.96 6.57
CA ALA A 228 16.58 -9.98 6.82
C ALA A 228 16.27 -9.37 8.20
N ILE A 229 16.93 -9.83 9.27
CA ILE A 229 16.74 -9.33 10.64
C ILE A 229 17.00 -7.82 10.68
N LYS A 230 18.16 -7.36 10.19
CA LYS A 230 18.53 -5.93 10.23
C LYS A 230 17.48 -5.04 9.55
N VAL A 231 17.01 -5.46 8.37
CA VAL A 231 16.03 -4.67 7.61
C VAL A 231 14.64 -4.74 8.25
N LEU A 232 14.21 -5.92 8.70
CA LEU A 232 12.93 -6.09 9.38
C LEU A 232 12.88 -5.34 10.73
N GLU A 233 13.99 -5.26 11.46
CA GLU A 233 14.09 -4.49 12.71
C GLU A 233 13.87 -3.00 12.45
N LYS A 234 14.48 -2.47 11.38
CA LYS A 234 14.24 -1.08 10.96
C LYS A 234 12.77 -0.85 10.61
N GLY A 235 12.15 -1.75 9.85
CA GLY A 235 10.73 -1.68 9.52
C GLY A 235 9.82 -1.75 10.76
N TYR A 236 10.14 -2.64 11.70
CA TYR A 236 9.44 -2.77 12.98
C TYR A 236 9.53 -1.48 13.80
N GLN A 237 10.74 -0.93 13.96
CA GLN A 237 10.96 0.28 14.76
C GLN A 237 10.20 1.47 14.18
N LEU A 238 10.27 1.68 12.86
CA LEU A 238 9.53 2.75 12.20
C LEU A 238 8.02 2.62 12.41
N ARG A 239 7.45 1.40 12.27
CA ARG A 239 6.01 1.19 12.55
C ARG A 239 5.68 1.48 14.02
N PHE A 240 6.52 1.03 14.93
CA PHE A 240 6.32 1.25 16.37
C PHE A 240 6.35 2.74 16.71
N ASP A 241 7.34 3.48 16.23
CA ASP A 241 7.48 4.93 16.45
C ASP A 241 6.30 5.71 15.87
N ASN A 242 5.83 5.32 14.68
CA ASN A 242 4.65 5.91 14.05
C ASN A 242 3.39 5.69 14.90
N LEU A 243 3.17 4.47 15.37
CA LEU A 243 2.02 4.13 16.22
C LEU A 243 2.09 4.83 17.58
N GLN A 244 3.30 4.99 18.15
CA GLN A 244 3.46 5.73 19.40
C GLN A 244 3.20 7.24 19.20
N THR A 245 3.59 7.79 18.06
CA THR A 245 3.31 9.19 17.70
C THR A 245 1.82 9.41 17.51
N GLU A 246 1.12 8.51 16.81
CA GLU A 246 -0.34 8.51 16.71
C GLU A 246 -0.99 8.38 18.10
N LYS A 247 -0.53 7.45 18.94
CA LYS A 247 -1.04 7.26 20.32
C LYS A 247 -0.92 8.52 21.17
N ASN A 248 0.24 9.17 21.12
CA ASN A 248 0.51 10.38 21.89
C ASN A 248 -0.30 11.58 21.39
N ALA A 249 -0.48 11.71 20.08
CA ALA A 249 -1.21 12.83 19.48
C ALA A 249 -2.71 12.80 19.81
N TYR A 250 -3.30 11.62 19.96
CA TYR A 250 -4.76 11.50 19.96
C TYR A 250 -5.37 10.96 21.25
N LYS A 251 -4.57 10.48 22.23
CA LYS A 251 -4.97 10.09 23.62
C LYS A 251 -6.22 9.19 23.78
N ILE A 252 -6.79 8.68 22.69
CA ILE A 252 -8.02 7.89 22.62
C ILE A 252 -7.73 6.70 21.68
N ILE A 253 -6.77 5.86 22.06
CA ILE A 253 -6.44 4.63 21.32
C ILE A 253 -6.76 3.45 22.22
N GLY A 254 -7.68 2.58 21.78
CA GLY A 254 -7.94 1.29 22.43
C GLY A 254 -6.75 0.32 22.28
N ASP A 255 -6.56 -0.56 23.25
CA ASP A 255 -5.34 -1.38 23.38
C ASP A 255 -5.02 -2.28 22.17
N ASP A 256 -6.04 -2.66 21.38
CA ASP A 256 -5.90 -3.51 20.18
C ASP A 256 -5.42 -2.78 18.90
N TYR A 257 -5.24 -1.46 18.93
CA TYR A 257 -4.86 -0.66 17.75
C TYR A 257 -3.41 -0.90 17.29
N VAL A 258 -2.48 -1.02 18.24
CA VAL A 258 -1.06 -1.21 17.93
C VAL A 258 -0.81 -2.60 17.32
N PRO A 259 -1.33 -3.71 17.88
CA PRO A 259 -1.13 -5.05 17.30
C PRO A 259 -1.61 -5.20 15.86
N SER A 260 -2.77 -4.62 15.48
CA SER A 260 -3.32 -4.77 14.13
C SER A 260 -2.48 -4.05 13.07
N ARG A 261 -1.89 -2.89 13.40
CA ARG A 261 -1.07 -2.09 12.48
C ARG A 261 0.41 -2.49 12.43
N MET A 262 0.90 -3.21 13.45
CA MET A 262 2.22 -3.84 13.37
C MET A 262 2.27 -4.90 12.26
N GLY A 263 1.14 -5.53 11.92
CA GLY A 263 1.04 -6.48 10.81
C GLY A 263 1.95 -7.70 10.99
N ALA A 264 2.46 -8.26 9.89
CA ALA A 264 3.25 -9.50 9.92
C ALA A 264 4.72 -9.33 10.34
N VAL A 265 5.21 -8.10 10.54
CA VAL A 265 6.67 -7.84 10.74
C VAL A 265 7.24 -8.55 11.97
N LYS A 266 6.48 -8.62 13.07
CA LYS A 266 6.90 -9.32 14.30
C LYS A 266 7.09 -10.81 14.03
N GLY A 267 6.13 -11.46 13.36
CA GLY A 267 6.23 -12.87 13.00
C GLY A 267 7.39 -13.16 12.05
N LEU A 268 7.65 -12.27 11.08
CA LEU A 268 8.80 -12.39 10.18
C LEU A 268 10.15 -12.26 10.92
N LEU A 269 10.24 -11.37 11.91
CA LEU A 269 11.43 -11.23 12.76
C LEU A 269 11.68 -12.48 13.60
N GLU A 270 10.64 -13.00 14.24
CA GLU A 270 10.71 -14.24 15.03
C GLU A 270 11.14 -15.42 14.17
N GLU A 271 10.58 -15.55 12.96
CA GLU A 271 10.96 -16.58 11.99
C GLU A 271 12.44 -16.46 11.59
N ALA A 272 12.90 -15.25 11.23
CA ALA A 272 14.27 -15.00 10.81
C ALA A 272 15.27 -15.33 11.92
N ARG A 273 14.98 -14.91 13.16
CA ARG A 273 15.82 -15.20 14.34
C ARG A 273 15.86 -16.69 14.66
N LYS A 274 14.72 -17.37 14.63
CA LYS A 274 14.64 -18.82 14.83
C LYS A 274 15.49 -19.58 13.81
N LYS A 275 15.32 -19.27 12.52
CA LYS A 275 16.12 -19.88 11.43
C LYS A 275 17.62 -19.63 11.60
N LEU A 276 18.02 -18.46 12.12
CA LEU A 276 19.43 -18.13 12.33
C LEU A 276 20.04 -19.01 13.42
N VAL A 277 19.33 -19.20 14.53
CA VAL A 277 19.74 -20.10 15.63
C VAL A 277 19.82 -21.56 15.16
N GLU A 278 18.86 -22.02 14.36
CA GLU A 278 18.88 -23.38 13.81
C GLU A 278 20.06 -23.61 12.84
N LYS A 279 20.44 -22.58 12.08
CA LYS A 279 21.59 -22.61 11.16
C LYS A 279 22.93 -22.60 11.89
N THR A 280 23.05 -21.88 13.00
CA THR A 280 24.29 -21.84 13.79
C THR A 280 24.48 -23.10 14.64
N THR A 281 23.40 -23.82 14.96
CA THR A 281 23.42 -25.07 15.73
C THR A 281 23.59 -26.33 14.87
N LYS A 282 23.51 -26.24 13.53
CA LYS A 282 23.77 -27.35 12.60
C LYS A 282 24.86 -26.95 11.58
N PRO A 283 26.01 -27.65 11.50
CA PRO A 283 27.07 -27.29 10.57
C PRO A 283 26.61 -27.42 9.11
N LEU A 284 26.84 -26.37 8.31
CA LEU A 284 26.49 -26.32 6.88
C LEU A 284 27.31 -27.32 6.07
N SER A 285 26.64 -28.13 5.25
CA SER A 285 27.31 -28.97 4.25
C SER A 285 27.98 -28.11 3.18
N ARG A 286 29.16 -28.55 2.72
CA ARG A 286 30.15 -27.87 1.85
C ARG A 286 29.64 -27.28 0.51
N LYS A 287 28.37 -27.43 0.13
CA LYS A 287 27.86 -27.01 -1.20
C LYS A 287 27.27 -25.58 -1.26
N ALA A 288 27.13 -24.86 -0.14
CA ALA A 288 26.43 -23.56 -0.12
C ALA A 288 27.34 -22.31 -0.25
N THR A 289 28.66 -22.47 -0.44
CA THR A 289 29.63 -21.37 -0.23
C THR A 289 30.05 -20.61 -1.50
N GLN A 290 29.26 -20.56 -2.58
CA GLN A 290 29.70 -19.96 -3.86
C GLN A 290 28.77 -18.89 -4.47
N ALA A 291 28.09 -18.08 -3.66
CA ALA A 291 27.37 -16.91 -4.19
C ALA A 291 27.45 -15.70 -3.26
N LEU A 292 28.65 -15.15 -3.06
CA LEU A 292 28.84 -13.88 -2.37
C LEU A 292 29.90 -13.06 -3.11
N PHE A 293 29.63 -11.75 -3.19
CA PHE A 293 30.43 -10.65 -3.74
C PHE A 293 30.15 -10.24 -5.21
N ARG A 294 29.31 -9.21 -5.36
CA ARG A 294 29.63 -8.07 -6.22
C ARG A 294 29.29 -6.76 -5.50
N PRO A 295 30.13 -5.71 -5.61
CA PRO A 295 29.88 -4.41 -5.00
C PRO A 295 28.82 -3.62 -5.77
N SER A 296 28.08 -2.76 -5.06
CA SER A 296 27.13 -1.81 -5.64
C SER A 296 27.86 -0.72 -6.44
N PRO A 297 27.46 -0.42 -7.70
CA PRO A 297 28.00 0.73 -8.41
C PRO A 297 27.40 2.03 -7.87
N LYS A 298 28.25 3.06 -7.73
CA LYS A 298 27.83 4.46 -7.57
C LYS A 298 27.41 4.98 -8.95
N LEU A 299 26.28 5.65 -9.06
CA LEU A 299 25.81 6.27 -10.31
C LEU A 299 25.13 7.62 -10.06
N ASP A 300 25.42 8.54 -10.99
CA ASP A 300 25.05 9.95 -11.02
C ASP A 300 23.66 10.10 -11.69
N ILE A 301 22.72 10.75 -11.01
CA ILE A 301 21.27 10.48 -11.17
C ILE A 301 20.62 11.20 -12.38
N LEU A 302 21.37 11.95 -13.19
CA LEU A 302 20.78 12.77 -14.26
C LEU A 302 21.18 12.38 -15.70
N SER A 303 22.15 11.48 -15.90
CA SER A 303 22.60 11.07 -17.25
C SER A 303 22.36 9.60 -17.58
N ASP A 304 22.10 8.75 -16.58
CA ASP A 304 22.12 7.28 -16.74
C ASP A 304 20.77 6.60 -16.48
N LEU A 305 19.65 7.31 -16.68
CA LEU A 305 18.41 6.62 -17.01
C LEU A 305 18.63 5.92 -18.36
N PRO A 306 18.64 4.58 -18.44
CA PRO A 306 18.71 3.93 -19.73
C PRO A 306 17.49 4.36 -20.54
N SER A 307 17.74 5.09 -21.62
CA SER A 307 16.83 5.42 -22.73
C SER A 307 16.29 4.18 -23.47
N ASN A 308 16.46 2.99 -22.90
CA ASN A 308 16.19 1.67 -23.47
C ASN A 308 15.18 0.86 -22.63
N ILE A 309 14.18 1.49 -22.00
CA ILE A 309 12.89 0.80 -21.80
C ILE A 309 12.24 0.76 -23.18
N ILE A 310 12.63 -0.24 -23.95
CA ILE A 310 12.25 -0.44 -25.34
C ILE A 310 10.71 -0.51 -25.44
N TYR A 311 10.19 0.43 -26.22
CA TYR A 311 8.92 0.34 -26.91
C TYR A 311 8.84 -0.98 -27.67
N HIS A 312 7.94 -1.87 -27.28
CA HIS A 312 7.28 -2.74 -28.24
C HIS A 312 5.86 -2.24 -28.45
N VAL A 313 5.79 -1.24 -29.33
CA VAL A 313 4.65 -1.10 -30.24
C VAL A 313 4.83 -2.16 -31.32
N GLY A 314 3.77 -2.90 -31.62
CA GLY A 314 3.69 -3.85 -32.73
C GLY A 314 2.55 -4.82 -32.48
N CYS A 315 1.43 -4.81 -33.20
CA CYS A 315 1.01 -4.08 -34.39
C CYS A 315 -0.43 -3.59 -34.22
#